data_AF-M7TAJ1-F1
#
_entry.id   AF-M7TAJ1-F1
#
_cell.length_a   1.000
_cell.length_b   1.000
_cell.length_c   1.000
_cell.angle_alpha   90.00
_cell.angle_beta   90.00
_cell.angle_gamma   90.00
#
_symmetry.space_group_name_H-M   'P 1'
#
loop_
_entity.id
_entity.type
_entity.pdbx_description
1 polymer ?
#
loop_
_entity_poly.entity_id
_entity_poly.type
_entity_poly.pdbx_seq_one_letter_code
_entity_poly.pdbx_strand_id
1 'polypeptide(L)'
;MWLVAANVRSSADSVIYNRRSADRYTNKFNVSLRVPELHVGRIELDVDNLQAEINLGAQVANLVEINAGIQVGIEKVNITIADVDAELELVIRLGNLVDIVNRTLESLNLNPLLINILNEATDLVDSVVGAVDGLLGEIVSGDSSISFLIDNLGEIVAQTTDTAGNLVSSIVGNFEKNMTYTGAQEILDGGLLQKTYKYDALNALVNIVFNAANQVVQAVVVKGGGGGGSSSSSVPTATTTSNAPTSSATSTS
;
A
#
# COMPACT_ATOMS: atom_id res chain seq x y z
N MET A 1 38.19 -36.38 59.53
CA MET A 1 38.34 -37.70 58.87
C MET A 1 37.07 -37.97 58.07
N TRP A 2 37.16 -38.59 56.90
CA TRP A 2 36.07 -38.74 55.94
C TRP A 2 35.09 -39.89 56.25
N LEU A 3 33.79 -39.68 56.01
CA LEU A 3 32.81 -40.61 55.41
C LEU A 3 31.48 -39.83 55.24
N VAL A 4 31.06 -39.42 54.04
CA VAL A 4 30.37 -40.16 52.95
C VAL A 4 28.93 -40.60 53.30
N ALA A 5 28.02 -40.25 52.39
CA ALA A 5 26.57 -40.17 52.49
C ALA A 5 25.79 -41.48 52.74
N ALA A 6 24.54 -41.31 53.20
CA ALA A 6 23.43 -42.21 52.95
C ALA A 6 22.24 -41.41 52.37
N ASN A 7 21.42 -42.05 51.54
CA ASN A 7 20.57 -41.40 50.54
C ASN A 7 19.07 -41.47 50.87
N VAL A 8 18.29 -40.51 50.34
CA VAL A 8 16.84 -40.54 50.08
C VAL A 8 15.88 -40.89 51.24
N ARG A 9 14.99 -39.94 51.54
CA ARG A 9 13.53 -40.21 51.47
C ARG A 9 12.76 -38.93 51.13
N SER A 10 12.13 -38.94 49.96
CA SER A 10 11.13 -37.97 49.55
C SER A 10 9.76 -38.42 50.07
N SER A 11 9.00 -37.50 50.68
CA SER A 11 7.61 -37.17 50.32
C SER A 11 6.98 -36.29 51.40
N ALA A 12 6.37 -35.17 50.97
CA ALA A 12 5.13 -34.55 51.48
C ALA A 12 4.87 -34.46 53.01
N ASP A 13 4.36 -33.37 53.58
CA ASP A 13 3.96 -32.07 53.04
C ASP A 13 3.94 -31.08 54.23
N SER A 14 4.56 -29.91 54.11
CA SER A 14 4.40 -28.86 55.12
C SER A 14 4.40 -27.48 54.47
N VAL A 15 3.18 -26.94 54.40
CA VAL A 15 2.83 -25.66 53.79
C VAL A 15 3.77 -24.55 54.24
N ILE A 16 4.65 -24.12 53.34
CA ILE A 16 5.20 -22.77 53.34
C ILE A 16 4.74 -22.13 52.04
N TYR A 17 3.73 -21.25 52.14
CA TYR A 17 3.51 -20.23 51.13
C TYR A 17 4.75 -19.34 51.09
N ASN A 18 5.73 -19.68 50.24
CA ASN A 18 6.89 -18.84 50.03
C ASN A 18 6.47 -17.62 49.18
N ARG A 19 5.80 -16.67 49.85
CA ARG A 19 5.49 -15.34 49.33
C ARG A 19 6.77 -14.48 49.32
N ARG A 20 7.77 -14.97 48.58
CA ARG A 20 9.01 -14.31 48.18
C ARG A 20 9.31 -14.85 46.78
N SER A 21 9.16 -14.08 45.70
CA SER A 21 9.41 -12.64 45.61
C SER A 21 8.30 -11.91 44.85
N ALA A 22 7.72 -10.89 45.50
CA ALA A 22 7.47 -9.65 44.77
C ALA A 22 8.84 -9.05 44.37
N ASP A 23 8.88 -8.27 43.31
CA ASP A 23 10.08 -7.91 42.53
C ASP A 23 10.61 -9.12 41.71
N ARG A 24 10.71 -9.07 40.36
CA ARG A 24 10.92 -7.89 39.49
C ARG A 24 10.17 -7.99 38.15
N TYR A 25 8.92 -7.54 38.14
CA TYR A 25 8.41 -6.74 37.01
C TYR A 25 8.42 -5.26 37.41
N THR A 26 9.59 -4.75 37.80
CA THR A 26 9.87 -3.30 37.67
C THR A 26 10.09 -3.01 36.19
N ASN A 27 9.02 -3.21 35.41
CA ASN A 27 9.00 -3.03 33.97
C ASN A 27 8.84 -1.53 33.69
N LYS A 28 9.80 -0.75 34.21
CA LYS A 28 9.81 0.71 34.19
C LYS A 28 10.27 1.20 32.82
N PHE A 29 9.64 0.70 31.76
CA PHE A 29 9.72 1.30 30.44
C PHE A 29 9.03 2.66 30.51
N ASN A 30 9.78 3.76 30.42
CA ASN A 30 9.21 5.10 30.35
C ASN A 30 9.81 5.80 29.14
N VAL A 31 8.96 6.21 28.20
CA VAL A 31 9.28 7.31 27.30
C VAL A 31 8.80 8.57 28.02
N SER A 32 9.73 9.44 28.39
CA SER A 32 9.43 10.69 29.08
C SER A 32 9.93 11.85 28.21
N LEU A 33 9.02 12.46 27.48
CA LEU A 33 9.26 13.68 26.71
C LEU A 33 8.94 14.86 27.62
N ARG A 34 9.97 15.42 28.27
CA ARG A 34 9.86 16.66 29.05
C ARG A 34 10.48 17.81 28.25
N VAL A 35 9.69 18.84 28.01
CA VAL A 35 10.04 20.13 27.44
C VAL A 35 9.88 21.14 28.58
N PRO A 36 10.93 21.36 29.40
CA PRO A 36 10.83 22.15 30.63
C PRO A 36 10.66 23.66 30.39
N GLU A 37 10.74 24.12 29.14
CA GLU A 37 10.30 25.44 28.70
C GLU A 37 9.74 25.30 27.25
N LEU A 38 8.43 25.47 27.06
CA LEU A 38 7.66 25.53 25.81
C LEU A 38 7.22 26.99 25.60
N HIS A 39 6.95 27.45 24.37
CA HIS A 39 7.22 28.86 24.01
C HIS A 39 6.06 29.70 23.41
N VAL A 40 5.26 30.41 24.24
CA VAL A 40 4.25 31.44 23.84
C VAL A 40 4.19 32.67 24.80
N GLY A 41 4.14 33.92 24.30
CA GLY A 41 4.10 35.17 25.10
C GLY A 41 3.76 36.49 24.38
N ARG A 42 3.44 36.48 23.07
CA ARG A 42 2.56 37.45 22.40
C ARG A 42 1.55 36.68 21.58
N ILE A 43 0.26 36.85 21.88
CA ILE A 43 -0.82 36.36 21.03
C ILE A 43 -1.53 37.57 20.45
N GLU A 44 -1.61 37.64 19.14
CA GLU A 44 -2.14 38.74 18.35
C GLU A 44 -3.29 38.22 17.47
N LEU A 45 -4.37 38.98 17.37
CA LEU A 45 -5.65 38.54 16.82
C LEU A 45 -6.17 39.57 15.82
N ASP A 46 -5.87 39.37 14.54
CA ASP A 46 -6.31 40.25 13.47
C ASP A 46 -7.69 39.80 12.98
N VAL A 47 -8.71 40.61 13.26
CA VAL A 47 -10.10 40.34 12.88
C VAL A 47 -10.50 41.25 11.72
N ASP A 48 -10.69 40.67 10.55
CA ASP A 48 -11.12 41.39 9.36
C ASP A 48 -12.65 41.55 9.37
N ASN A 49 -13.11 42.76 9.06
CA ASN A 49 -14.52 43.10 8.87
C ASN A 49 -15.41 42.76 10.08
N LEU A 50 -14.96 43.12 11.29
CA LEU A 50 -15.78 43.07 12.51
C LEU A 50 -16.89 44.12 12.44
N GLN A 51 -18.11 43.65 12.19
CA GLN A 51 -19.33 44.45 12.18
C GLN A 51 -20.15 44.16 13.43
N ALA A 52 -20.61 45.20 14.13
CA ALA A 52 -21.53 45.08 15.25
C ALA A 52 -22.72 46.01 15.03
N GLU A 53 -23.91 45.43 14.91
CA GLU A 53 -25.18 46.14 14.77
C GLU A 53 -25.98 46.02 16.07
N ILE A 54 -26.45 47.15 16.60
CA ILE A 54 -27.26 47.23 17.81
C ILE A 54 -28.66 47.71 17.42
N ASN A 55 -29.62 46.79 17.49
CA ASN A 55 -31.03 47.12 17.33
C ASN A 55 -31.64 47.39 18.70
N LEU A 56 -32.09 48.62 18.94
CA LEU A 56 -32.71 49.03 20.19
C LEU A 56 -34.11 49.60 19.90
N GLY A 57 -35.13 48.76 20.06
CA GLY A 57 -36.46 49.29 20.34
C GLY A 57 -36.44 49.95 21.72
N ALA A 58 -36.71 51.26 21.81
CA ALA A 58 -36.63 52.06 23.04
C ALA A 58 -37.85 52.96 23.31
N GLN A 59 -38.24 53.03 24.58
CA GLN A 59 -39.60 52.53 24.83
C GLN A 59 -40.02 52.57 26.36
N VAL A 60 -40.98 53.40 26.82
CA VAL A 60 -41.41 53.59 28.25
C VAL A 60 -42.96 53.75 28.44
N ALA A 61 -43.61 53.00 29.36
CA ALA A 61 -44.97 53.24 29.96
C ALA A 61 -46.27 53.07 29.12
N ASN A 62 -46.39 52.05 28.26
CA ASN A 62 -47.47 51.86 27.24
C ASN A 62 -47.49 52.96 26.16
N LEU A 63 -47.10 54.17 26.56
CA LEU A 63 -46.36 55.10 25.74
C LEU A 63 -45.37 54.34 24.84
N VAL A 64 -44.58 53.34 25.30
CA VAL A 64 -43.66 52.42 24.53
C VAL A 64 -43.01 51.32 25.51
N GLU A 65 -42.37 50.17 25.14
CA GLU A 65 -41.67 49.12 26.04
C GLU A 65 -40.32 48.41 25.52
N ILE A 66 -39.10 48.57 26.15
CA ILE A 66 -37.72 48.42 25.52
C ILE A 66 -37.25 46.99 25.17
N ASN A 67 -36.82 46.78 23.91
CA ASN A 67 -36.25 45.54 23.37
C ASN A 67 -34.89 45.78 22.67
N ALA A 68 -33.79 45.22 23.20
CA ALA A 68 -32.44 45.37 22.64
C ALA A 68 -31.89 44.04 22.10
N GLY A 69 -31.38 44.03 20.86
CA GLY A 69 -30.65 42.93 20.25
C GLY A 69 -29.32 43.42 19.67
N ILE A 70 -28.27 42.60 19.78
CA ILE A 70 -26.97 42.85 19.16
C ILE A 70 -26.63 41.71 18.21
N GLN A 71 -26.22 42.05 16.99
CA GLN A 71 -25.70 41.11 16.01
C GLN A 71 -24.25 41.48 15.72
N VAL A 72 -23.35 40.49 15.80
CA VAL A 72 -21.93 40.66 15.49
C VAL A 72 -21.55 39.69 14.38
N GLY A 73 -20.93 40.23 13.33
CA GLY A 73 -20.37 39.48 12.22
C GLY A 73 -18.87 39.72 12.12
N ILE A 74 -18.12 38.69 11.73
CA ILE A 74 -16.69 38.76 11.39
C ILE A 74 -16.50 37.96 10.10
N GLU A 75 -15.68 38.46 9.19
CA GLU A 75 -15.43 37.76 7.92
C GLU A 75 -14.25 36.80 8.06
N LYS A 76 -13.20 37.23 8.76
CA LYS A 76 -11.98 36.44 8.96
C LYS A 76 -11.33 36.75 10.30
N VAL A 77 -10.67 35.74 10.85
CA VAL A 77 -9.84 35.85 12.05
C VAL A 77 -8.50 35.21 11.76
N ASN A 78 -7.42 35.97 11.95
CA ASN A 78 -6.05 35.47 11.88
C ASN A 78 -5.49 35.48 13.30
N ILE A 79 -4.91 34.35 13.74
CA ILE A 79 -4.31 34.22 15.08
C ILE A 79 -2.80 34.08 14.90
N THR A 80 -2.05 35.04 15.41
CA THR A 80 -0.58 35.05 15.40
C THR A 80 -0.09 34.74 16.81
N ILE A 81 0.74 33.71 16.96
CA ILE A 81 1.34 33.32 18.25
C ILE A 81 2.86 33.49 18.14
N ALA A 82 3.43 34.31 19.02
CA ALA A 82 4.84 34.65 19.16
C ALA A 82 5.29 34.57 20.65
N ASP A 83 6.58 34.75 20.92
CA ASP A 83 7.24 35.08 22.21
C ASP A 83 7.15 34.17 23.48
N VAL A 84 7.41 32.85 23.42
CA VAL A 84 8.36 32.22 24.40
C VAL A 84 8.05 32.20 25.95
N ASP A 85 6.95 31.57 26.42
CA ASP A 85 6.70 31.07 27.82
C ASP A 85 5.76 29.81 27.88
N ALA A 86 5.77 29.03 29.01
CA ALA A 86 5.13 27.72 29.35
C ALA A 86 6.04 26.44 29.39
N GLU A 87 5.48 25.20 29.57
CA GLU A 87 6.21 23.89 29.65
C GLU A 87 5.34 22.67 29.16
N LEU A 88 5.93 21.51 28.83
CA LEU A 88 5.22 20.25 28.47
C LEU A 88 5.90 18.99 29.07
N GLU A 89 5.12 18.03 29.58
CA GLU A 89 5.62 16.68 29.93
C GLU A 89 4.67 15.55 29.47
N LEU A 90 5.22 14.57 28.74
CA LEU A 90 4.54 13.36 28.27
C LEU A 90 5.28 12.11 28.78
N VAL A 91 4.67 11.35 29.69
CA VAL A 91 5.23 10.10 30.25
C VAL A 91 4.41 8.89 29.84
N ILE A 92 4.97 8.06 28.95
CA ILE A 92 4.35 6.83 28.43
C ILE A 92 4.99 5.61 29.08
N ARG A 93 4.18 4.72 29.67
CA ARG A 93 4.65 3.45 30.27
C ARG A 93 4.42 2.28 29.30
N LEU A 94 5.48 1.85 28.60
CA LEU A 94 5.40 0.83 27.54
C LEU A 94 5.43 -0.61 28.07
N GLY A 95 4.55 -0.96 29.01
CA GLY A 95 4.44 -2.32 29.53
C GLY A 95 4.26 -3.36 28.42
N ASN A 96 5.15 -4.34 28.38
CA ASN A 96 5.10 -5.57 27.56
C ASN A 96 5.42 -5.45 26.05
N LEU A 97 6.56 -4.85 25.68
CA LEU A 97 7.15 -5.12 24.36
C LEU A 97 7.34 -6.63 24.09
N VAL A 98 7.71 -7.40 25.12
CA VAL A 98 7.87 -8.86 25.02
C VAL A 98 6.56 -9.57 24.72
N ASP A 99 5.43 -9.20 25.35
CA ASP A 99 4.15 -9.85 25.03
C ASP A 99 3.58 -9.36 23.71
N ILE A 100 3.92 -8.15 23.25
CA ILE A 100 3.61 -7.71 21.88
C ILE A 100 4.35 -8.58 20.86
N VAL A 101 5.66 -8.80 21.04
CA VAL A 101 6.46 -9.67 20.17
C VAL A 101 6.03 -11.14 20.27
N ASN A 102 5.75 -11.64 21.47
CA ASN A 102 5.25 -13.01 21.63
C ASN A 102 3.86 -13.15 20.99
N ARG A 103 2.97 -12.16 21.09
CA ARG A 103 1.63 -12.21 20.47
C ARG A 103 1.68 -12.06 18.95
N THR A 104 2.66 -11.36 18.37
CA THR A 104 2.86 -11.38 16.90
C THR A 104 3.44 -12.72 16.45
N LEU A 105 4.44 -13.27 17.14
CA LEU A 105 4.98 -14.61 16.84
C LEU A 105 3.93 -15.72 17.04
N GLU A 106 3.08 -15.61 18.06
CA GLU A 106 1.97 -16.53 18.32
C GLU A 106 0.86 -16.38 17.26
N SER A 107 0.65 -15.17 16.72
CA SER A 107 -0.25 -14.96 15.56
C SER A 107 0.30 -15.55 14.26
N LEU A 108 1.63 -15.58 14.07
CA LEU A 108 2.26 -16.32 12.97
C LEU A 108 2.13 -17.84 13.17
N ASN A 109 2.28 -18.31 14.41
CA ASN A 109 2.15 -19.73 14.76
C ASN A 109 0.69 -20.26 14.65
N LEU A 110 -0.29 -19.45 15.03
CA LEU A 110 -1.72 -19.77 14.93
C LEU A 110 -2.30 -19.59 13.52
N ASN A 111 -1.51 -19.07 12.57
CA ASN A 111 -1.90 -18.96 11.17
C ASN A 111 -0.78 -19.47 10.22
N PRO A 112 -0.50 -20.78 10.22
CA PRO A 112 0.59 -21.39 9.45
C PRO A 112 0.44 -21.26 7.92
N LEU A 113 -0.69 -20.75 7.42
CA LEU A 113 -0.84 -20.35 6.01
C LEU A 113 0.22 -19.30 5.61
N LEU A 114 0.69 -18.47 6.55
CA LEU A 114 1.76 -17.49 6.32
C LEU A 114 3.16 -18.13 6.15
N ILE A 115 3.36 -19.37 6.61
CA ILE A 115 4.62 -20.11 6.44
C ILE A 115 4.70 -20.72 5.04
N ASN A 116 3.58 -21.24 4.52
CA ASN A 116 3.50 -21.72 3.14
C ASN A 116 3.73 -20.59 2.15
N ILE A 117 3.20 -19.39 2.44
CA ILE A 117 3.42 -18.18 1.65
C ILE A 117 4.91 -17.81 1.53
N LEU A 118 5.83 -18.20 2.43
CA LEU A 118 7.26 -17.89 2.25
C LEU A 118 7.95 -18.81 1.23
N ASN A 119 7.48 -20.05 1.07
CA ASN A 119 7.95 -20.95 0.02
C ASN A 119 7.26 -20.63 -1.31
N GLU A 120 5.93 -20.44 -1.31
CA GLU A 120 5.20 -19.93 -2.48
C GLU A 120 5.65 -18.53 -2.88
N ALA A 121 6.15 -17.67 -1.99
CA ALA A 121 6.72 -16.37 -2.36
C ALA A 121 8.08 -16.47 -3.06
N THR A 122 8.80 -17.60 -2.93
CA THR A 122 10.03 -17.81 -3.72
C THR A 122 9.66 -18.15 -5.16
N ASP A 123 8.69 -19.06 -5.34
CA ASP A 123 8.14 -19.39 -6.66
C ASP A 123 7.32 -18.22 -7.26
N LEU A 124 6.65 -17.42 -6.43
CA LEU A 124 6.02 -16.17 -6.85
C LEU A 124 7.04 -15.08 -7.16
N VAL A 125 8.24 -15.03 -6.56
CA VAL A 125 9.24 -14.03 -6.99
C VAL A 125 9.71 -14.35 -8.41
N ASP A 126 9.93 -15.63 -8.74
CA ASP A 126 10.25 -16.05 -10.11
C ASP A 126 9.06 -15.81 -11.07
N SER A 127 7.83 -16.15 -10.63
CA SER A 127 6.61 -15.91 -11.42
C SER A 127 6.20 -14.43 -11.52
N VAL A 128 6.53 -13.56 -10.56
CA VAL A 128 6.11 -12.14 -10.51
C VAL A 128 7.12 -11.24 -11.22
N VAL A 129 8.40 -11.61 -11.26
CA VAL A 129 9.36 -11.05 -12.23
C VAL A 129 8.90 -11.31 -13.68
N GLY A 130 8.01 -12.28 -13.91
CA GLY A 130 7.35 -12.56 -15.20
C GLY A 130 5.83 -12.34 -15.27
N ALA A 131 5.16 -11.82 -14.23
CA ALA A 131 3.69 -11.72 -14.20
C ALA A 131 3.12 -10.51 -14.97
N VAL A 132 3.98 -9.71 -15.59
CA VAL A 132 3.60 -8.70 -16.57
C VAL A 132 3.64 -9.36 -17.94
N ASP A 133 2.50 -9.39 -18.63
CA ASP A 133 2.44 -9.72 -20.06
C ASP A 133 3.08 -8.55 -20.84
N GLY A 134 4.41 -8.59 -20.90
CA GLY A 134 5.27 -7.47 -21.26
C GLY A 134 6.27 -7.78 -22.37
N LEU A 135 6.02 -8.80 -23.19
CA LEU A 135 6.92 -9.21 -24.27
C LEU A 135 6.99 -8.12 -25.37
N LEU A 136 8.14 -7.44 -25.44
CA LEU A 136 8.45 -6.37 -26.38
C LEU A 136 8.93 -6.90 -27.75
N GLY A 137 9.31 -8.18 -27.82
CA GLY A 137 9.73 -8.86 -29.05
C GLY A 137 10.80 -9.93 -28.78
N GLU A 138 11.11 -10.70 -29.80
CA GLU A 138 12.12 -11.75 -29.78
C GLU A 138 13.09 -11.56 -30.95
N ILE A 139 14.40 -11.68 -30.70
CA ILE A 139 15.44 -11.67 -31.71
C ILE A 139 16.06 -13.07 -31.78
N VAL A 140 15.75 -13.80 -32.84
CA VAL A 140 16.36 -15.11 -33.14
C VAL A 140 17.76 -14.90 -33.71
N SER A 141 18.77 -15.45 -33.05
CA SER A 141 20.20 -15.32 -33.40
C SER A 141 20.81 -16.71 -33.62
N GLY A 142 20.51 -17.33 -34.76
CA GLY A 142 20.91 -18.71 -35.06
C GLY A 142 20.04 -19.71 -34.29
N ASP A 143 20.68 -20.59 -33.51
CA ASP A 143 20.01 -21.64 -32.72
C ASP A 143 19.49 -21.13 -31.36
N SER A 144 19.61 -19.83 -31.07
CA SER A 144 19.20 -19.23 -29.78
C SER A 144 18.31 -18.00 -29.98
N SER A 145 17.28 -17.88 -29.15
CA SER A 145 16.36 -16.74 -29.13
C SER A 145 16.62 -15.84 -27.92
N ILE A 146 16.56 -14.52 -28.15
CA ILE A 146 16.62 -13.51 -27.08
C ILE A 146 15.28 -12.79 -27.04
N SER A 147 14.52 -13.01 -25.98
CA SER A 147 13.24 -12.34 -25.70
C SER A 147 13.48 -11.06 -24.91
N PHE A 148 12.87 -9.96 -25.32
CA PHE A 148 12.88 -8.70 -24.59
C PHE A 148 11.55 -8.53 -23.87
N LEU A 149 11.57 -8.44 -22.55
CA LEU A 149 10.39 -8.26 -21.71
C LEU A 149 10.47 -6.92 -20.97
N ILE A 150 9.33 -6.46 -20.47
CA ILE A 150 9.22 -5.36 -19.51
C ILE A 150 8.65 -5.90 -18.20
N ASP A 151 9.26 -5.53 -17.07
CA ASP A 151 8.76 -5.89 -15.75
C ASP A 151 7.74 -4.87 -15.21
N ASN A 152 7.25 -5.08 -13.99
CA ASN A 152 6.26 -4.20 -13.35
C ASN A 152 6.82 -2.84 -12.90
N LEU A 153 8.14 -2.69 -12.86
CA LEU A 153 8.86 -1.44 -12.57
C LEU A 153 9.27 -0.71 -13.86
N GLY A 154 9.04 -1.33 -15.02
CA GLY A 154 9.41 -0.82 -16.33
C GLY A 154 10.87 -1.08 -16.74
N GLU A 155 11.60 -1.92 -16.01
CA GLU A 155 12.91 -2.41 -16.45
C GLU A 155 12.73 -3.31 -17.69
N ILE A 156 13.64 -3.14 -18.66
CA ILE A 156 13.67 -3.96 -19.87
C ILE A 156 14.66 -5.10 -19.61
N VAL A 157 14.17 -6.33 -19.65
CA VAL A 157 14.95 -7.55 -19.39
C VAL A 157 15.13 -8.30 -20.70
N ALA A 158 16.38 -8.64 -21.04
CA ALA A 158 16.68 -9.60 -22.08
C ALA A 158 16.79 -11.00 -21.45
N GLN A 159 15.99 -11.94 -21.94
CA GLN A 159 16.01 -13.34 -21.55
C GLN A 159 16.54 -14.19 -22.71
N THR A 160 17.44 -15.13 -22.42
CA THR A 160 17.94 -16.11 -23.38
C THR A 160 18.05 -17.48 -22.71
N THR A 161 18.11 -18.54 -23.50
CA THR A 161 18.35 -19.90 -22.97
C THR A 161 19.84 -20.25 -23.14
N ASP A 162 20.49 -20.70 -22.08
CA ASP A 162 21.89 -21.14 -22.14
C ASP A 162 22.04 -22.51 -22.83
N THR A 163 23.29 -22.92 -23.10
CA THR A 163 23.60 -24.20 -23.74
C THR A 163 23.23 -25.44 -22.91
N ALA A 164 22.87 -25.26 -21.64
CA ALA A 164 22.39 -26.31 -20.74
C ALA A 164 20.85 -26.32 -20.58
N GLY A 165 20.13 -25.39 -21.22
CA GLY A 165 18.67 -25.29 -21.18
C GLY A 165 18.11 -24.39 -20.06
N ASN A 166 18.94 -23.65 -19.34
CA ASN A 166 18.50 -22.73 -18.29
C ASN A 166 18.16 -21.34 -18.86
N LEU A 167 17.13 -20.68 -18.33
CA LEU A 167 16.85 -19.29 -18.64
C LEU A 167 17.85 -18.36 -17.94
N VAL A 168 18.41 -17.43 -18.71
CA VAL A 168 19.34 -16.39 -18.25
C VAL A 168 18.72 -15.03 -18.54
N SER A 169 18.41 -14.30 -17.47
CA SER A 169 17.83 -12.96 -17.51
C SER A 169 18.88 -11.89 -17.23
N SER A 170 18.91 -10.81 -18.01
CA SER A 170 19.75 -9.64 -17.76
C SER A 170 18.98 -8.36 -18.03
N ILE A 171 19.04 -7.41 -17.10
CA ILE A 171 18.45 -6.07 -17.28
C ILE A 171 19.30 -5.30 -18.30
N VAL A 172 18.67 -4.86 -19.40
CA VAL A 172 19.31 -4.15 -20.52
C VAL A 172 18.88 -2.69 -20.64
N GLY A 173 17.89 -2.25 -19.89
CA GLY A 173 17.42 -0.86 -19.90
C GLY A 173 16.20 -0.62 -19.04
N ASN A 174 15.53 0.51 -19.26
CA ASN A 174 14.23 0.85 -18.67
C ASN A 174 13.42 1.68 -19.68
N PHE A 175 12.11 1.48 -19.75
CA PHE A 175 11.25 2.11 -20.75
C PHE A 175 11.34 3.65 -20.78
N GLU A 176 11.50 4.31 -19.63
CA GLU A 176 11.58 5.78 -19.55
C GLU A 176 12.84 6.35 -20.22
N LYS A 177 13.92 5.57 -20.27
CA LYS A 177 15.22 5.97 -20.84
C LYS A 177 15.44 5.43 -22.25
N ASN A 178 14.90 4.25 -22.54
CA ASN A 178 15.16 3.51 -23.77
C ASN A 178 14.03 3.59 -24.81
N MET A 179 12.85 4.11 -24.43
CA MET A 179 11.76 4.37 -25.37
C MET A 179 11.35 5.85 -25.36
N THR A 180 10.87 6.35 -26.52
CA THR A 180 10.37 7.72 -26.65
C THR A 180 8.84 7.73 -26.54
N TYR A 181 8.28 8.47 -25.59
CA TYR A 181 6.83 8.65 -25.49
C TYR A 181 6.29 9.38 -26.73
N THR A 182 5.22 8.86 -27.33
CA THR A 182 4.67 9.39 -28.60
C THR A 182 3.66 10.52 -28.42
N GLY A 183 3.22 10.79 -27.18
CA GLY A 183 2.13 11.72 -26.88
C GLY A 183 0.74 11.08 -26.83
N ALA A 184 0.57 9.85 -27.33
CA ALA A 184 -0.70 9.13 -27.28
C ALA A 184 -0.90 8.44 -25.92
N GLN A 185 -2.04 8.71 -25.28
CA GLN A 185 -2.51 8.07 -24.06
C GLN A 185 -4.02 7.84 -24.09
N GLU A 186 -4.46 6.83 -23.35
CA GLU A 186 -5.86 6.42 -23.23
C GLU A 186 -6.13 5.94 -21.80
N ILE A 187 -7.30 6.24 -21.24
CA ILE A 187 -7.72 5.73 -19.93
C ILE A 187 -8.64 4.54 -20.20
N LEU A 188 -8.25 3.37 -19.70
CA LEU A 188 -8.98 2.11 -19.82
C LEU A 188 -9.94 1.94 -18.62
N ASP A 189 -10.91 1.05 -18.79
CA ASP A 189 -11.81 0.64 -17.71
C ASP A 189 -11.02 0.17 -16.47
N GLY A 190 -11.50 0.53 -15.29
CA GLY A 190 -10.80 0.27 -14.02
C GLY A 190 -9.75 1.32 -13.63
N GLY A 191 -9.61 2.42 -14.37
CA GLY A 191 -8.68 3.52 -14.04
C GLY A 191 -7.23 3.24 -14.42
N LEU A 192 -7.03 2.30 -15.34
CA LEU A 192 -5.75 1.97 -15.95
C LEU A 192 -5.37 3.02 -17.00
N LEU A 193 -4.10 3.37 -17.10
CA LEU A 193 -3.61 4.37 -18.06
C LEU A 193 -2.73 3.69 -19.11
N GLN A 194 -3.17 3.65 -20.35
CA GLN A 194 -2.36 3.21 -21.48
C GLN A 194 -1.59 4.40 -22.07
N LYS A 195 -0.30 4.19 -22.40
CA LYS A 195 0.55 5.16 -23.11
C LYS A 195 1.31 4.46 -24.22
N THR A 196 1.42 5.10 -25.39
CA THR A 196 2.20 4.55 -26.51
C THR A 196 3.62 5.12 -26.53
N TYR A 197 4.59 4.23 -26.59
CA TYR A 197 6.02 4.52 -26.68
C TYR A 197 6.60 3.95 -27.98
N LYS A 198 7.62 4.61 -28.53
CA LYS A 198 8.42 4.11 -29.65
C LYS A 198 9.73 3.54 -29.11
N TYR A 199 10.00 2.27 -29.38
CA TYR A 199 11.26 1.61 -29.03
C TYR A 199 12.12 1.41 -30.28
N ASP A 200 13.14 2.27 -30.43
CA ASP A 200 13.96 2.32 -31.65
C ASP A 200 14.81 1.05 -31.86
N ALA A 201 15.24 0.37 -30.78
CA ALA A 201 16.05 -0.84 -30.88
C ALA A 201 15.32 -2.02 -31.54
N LEU A 202 13.99 -2.09 -31.40
CA LEU A 202 13.13 -3.09 -32.05
C LEU A 202 12.32 -2.49 -33.22
N ASN A 203 12.59 -1.23 -33.58
CA ASN A 203 11.83 -0.43 -34.55
C ASN A 203 10.31 -0.54 -34.35
N ALA A 204 9.87 -0.47 -33.08
CA ALA A 204 8.54 -0.89 -32.65
C ALA A 204 7.75 0.22 -31.95
N LEU A 205 6.41 0.13 -32.03
CA LEU A 205 5.49 0.87 -31.18
C LEU A 205 4.94 -0.07 -30.10
N VAL A 206 5.06 0.33 -28.84
CA VAL A 206 4.66 -0.42 -27.65
C VAL A 206 3.60 0.38 -26.91
N ASN A 207 2.43 -0.24 -26.68
CA ASN A 207 1.46 0.27 -25.72
C ASN A 207 1.80 -0.31 -24.35
N ILE A 208 2.06 0.57 -23.37
CA ILE A 208 2.34 0.19 -21.99
C ILE A 208 1.15 0.65 -21.14
N VAL A 209 0.57 -0.27 -20.36
CA VAL A 209 -0.56 -0.02 -19.47
C VAL A 209 -0.04 0.09 -18.04
N PHE A 210 -0.47 1.14 -17.34
CA PHE A 210 -0.05 1.48 -15.98
C PHE A 210 -1.22 1.44 -15.01
N ASN A 211 -0.97 1.04 -13.77
CA ASN A 211 -1.92 1.22 -12.66
C ASN A 211 -1.81 2.62 -12.03
N ALA A 212 -2.69 2.91 -11.07
CA ALA A 212 -2.71 4.19 -10.34
C ALA A 212 -1.44 4.48 -9.49
N ALA A 213 -0.55 3.49 -9.32
CA ALA A 213 0.75 3.62 -8.67
C ALA A 213 1.92 3.75 -9.68
N ASN A 214 1.63 4.02 -10.96
CA ASN A 214 2.56 4.08 -12.08
C ASN A 214 3.37 2.78 -12.35
N GLN A 215 2.93 1.64 -11.82
CA GLN A 215 3.55 0.35 -12.14
C GLN A 215 3.01 -0.16 -13.47
N VAL A 216 3.87 -0.81 -14.26
CA VAL A 216 3.46 -1.46 -15.50
C VAL A 216 2.65 -2.72 -15.15
N VAL A 217 1.51 -2.90 -15.83
CA VAL A 217 0.69 -4.13 -15.71
C VAL A 217 0.61 -4.92 -17.01
N GLN A 218 0.89 -4.29 -18.15
CA GLN A 218 0.97 -4.94 -19.46
C GLN A 218 1.81 -4.09 -20.42
N ALA A 219 2.54 -4.72 -21.35
CA ALA A 219 3.14 -4.03 -22.48
C ALA A 219 3.01 -4.86 -23.77
N VAL A 220 2.32 -4.28 -24.77
CA VAL A 220 1.98 -4.96 -26.03
C VAL A 220 2.56 -4.21 -27.23
N VAL A 221 3.21 -4.93 -28.14
CA VAL A 221 3.71 -4.37 -29.39
C VAL A 221 2.57 -4.17 -30.38
N VAL A 222 2.27 -2.91 -30.72
CA VAL A 222 1.23 -2.51 -31.69
C VAL A 222 1.73 -2.63 -33.13
N LYS A 223 3.03 -2.41 -33.34
CA LYS A 223 3.68 -2.51 -34.65
C LYS A 223 5.14 -2.89 -34.43
N GLY A 224 5.53 -4.10 -34.82
CA GLY A 224 6.90 -4.62 -34.66
C GLY A 224 7.67 -4.70 -35.98
N GLY A 225 8.99 -4.52 -35.89
CA GLY A 225 9.92 -4.75 -37.01
C GLY A 225 10.22 -6.23 -37.24
N GLY A 226 9.28 -6.97 -37.84
CA GLY A 226 9.52 -8.24 -38.57
C GLY A 226 10.22 -9.40 -37.83
N GLY A 227 9.44 -10.26 -37.16
CA GLY A 227 9.88 -11.56 -36.64
C GLY A 227 8.71 -12.31 -36.00
N GLY A 228 8.08 -13.23 -36.73
CA GLY A 228 6.75 -13.76 -36.39
C GLY A 228 6.63 -14.53 -35.07
N GLY A 229 5.50 -14.38 -34.37
CA GLY A 229 5.24 -15.17 -33.16
C GLY A 229 4.07 -14.75 -32.25
N SER A 230 3.15 -13.87 -32.64
CA SER A 230 2.02 -13.51 -31.75
C SER A 230 1.03 -14.66 -31.57
N SER A 231 1.21 -15.47 -30.53
CA SER A 231 0.17 -16.36 -30.02
C SER A 231 -0.84 -15.56 -29.20
N SER A 232 -1.75 -14.87 -29.88
CA SER A 232 -2.93 -14.28 -29.26
C SER A 232 -3.85 -15.40 -28.75
N SER A 233 -3.83 -15.65 -27.45
CA SER A 233 -4.81 -16.47 -26.76
C SER A 233 -6.13 -15.70 -26.62
N SER A 234 -6.81 -15.46 -27.74
CA SER A 234 -8.19 -14.98 -27.72
C SER A 234 -9.07 -16.03 -27.05
N VAL A 235 -9.53 -15.70 -25.83
CA VAL A 235 -10.53 -16.49 -25.11
C VAL A 235 -11.77 -16.61 -26.02
N PRO A 236 -12.23 -17.82 -26.38
CA PRO A 236 -13.39 -17.95 -27.23
C PRO A 236 -14.64 -17.52 -26.44
N THR A 237 -15.21 -16.37 -26.82
CA THR A 237 -16.52 -15.94 -26.36
C THR A 237 -17.53 -17.04 -26.66
N ALA A 238 -18.03 -17.70 -25.63
CA ALA A 238 -19.10 -18.69 -25.75
C ALA A 238 -20.39 -17.97 -26.18
N THR A 239 -20.67 -17.98 -27.48
CA THR A 239 -21.96 -17.57 -28.00
C THR A 239 -23.04 -18.50 -27.48
N THR A 240 -23.94 -17.97 -26.66
CA THR A 240 -25.12 -18.70 -26.19
C THR A 240 -26.01 -19.03 -27.39
N THR A 241 -25.97 -20.28 -27.83
CA THR A 241 -26.95 -20.86 -28.75
C THR A 241 -28.32 -20.83 -28.12
N SER A 242 -29.14 -19.84 -28.51
CA SER A 242 -30.55 -19.76 -28.17
C SER A 242 -31.32 -20.81 -28.97
N ASN A 243 -31.52 -21.99 -28.37
CA ASN A 243 -32.44 -23.00 -28.88
C ASN A 243 -33.86 -22.41 -28.97
N ALA A 244 -34.31 -22.08 -30.18
CA ALA A 244 -35.73 -21.86 -30.47
C ALA A 244 -36.40 -23.22 -30.74
N PRO A 245 -37.48 -23.59 -30.03
CA PRO A 245 -38.20 -24.83 -30.31
C PRO A 245 -39.04 -24.70 -31.58
N THR A 246 -38.84 -25.59 -32.54
CA THR A 246 -39.75 -25.73 -33.69
C THR A 246 -40.97 -26.55 -33.29
N SER A 247 -42.14 -25.91 -33.31
CA SER A 247 -43.42 -26.53 -33.00
C SER A 247 -43.76 -27.65 -33.98
N SER A 248 -44.20 -28.80 -33.45
CA SER A 248 -44.83 -29.85 -34.24
C SER A 248 -46.19 -29.39 -34.77
N ALA A 249 -46.41 -29.50 -36.07
CA ALA A 249 -47.71 -29.37 -36.69
C ALA A 249 -48.03 -30.64 -37.49
N THR A 250 -49.01 -31.40 -36.99
CA THR A 250 -49.61 -32.53 -37.70
C THR A 250 -50.55 -32.05 -38.81
N SER A 251 -50.44 -32.63 -40.00
CA SER A 251 -51.57 -32.70 -40.94
C SER A 251 -51.55 -34.02 -41.72
N THR A 252 -52.68 -34.72 -41.63
CA THR A 252 -53.01 -35.95 -42.34
C THR A 252 -53.28 -35.72 -43.83
N SER A 253 -52.88 -36.67 -44.67
CA SER A 253 -53.57 -37.07 -45.92
C SER A 253 -53.14 -38.49 -46.27
#